data_AF-A0A1F7AD90-F1
#
_entry.id   AF-A0A1F7AD90-F1
#
_cell.length_a   1.000
_cell.length_b   1.000
_cell.length_c   1.000
_cell.angle_alpha   90.00
_cell.angle_beta   90.00
_cell.angle_gamma   90.00
#
_symmetry.space_group_name_H-M   'P 1'
#
loop_
_entity.id
_entity.type
_entity.pdbx_description
1 polymer ?
#
loop_
_entity_poly.entity_id
_entity_poly.type
_entity_poly.pdbx_seq_one_letter_code
_entity_poly.pdbx_strand_id
1 'polypeptide(L)'
;MPLEFESTKTRAEDIFVGLVTDEYYSRQLLGKTLGDAIERLERVSSEAQTPPETHLREQMEAVYQVRNLIRLAVSEIILYDERVARFAGDNLQEVEDLKVDPELVKGLARTMFEASKAKRGDTVMICGTKQNLQVLEEIAKICLEENVNFRVDMDNPSLRAELMNDASQNGLKNLAREWISYVTGITKIEVRSNGDLSIKINPGQSKLYGKETTEQMDRYRSGEDHFTSTIVPTPENAELDGMDYESYLRFYFEALDQPWEEIAKAQRKLKTKLDAGKKIHIKDGNGTDITFDIEGFTFASSILDKNVPGSELFSAPKKDSAEGKIVANGKFKYKDFEMMEDLVLIFEKGKIISAKAGKGQETLDEILSQDEGINFIGELAFGTNPHIRRHLINPLLVEKISGSFHIALGNAYEMKEYEGEQVKLDNGNRSEDNHHWDIATLLRGINSEIYLDGKLLQKNGIWVTEDGEEDKELAVLNHGWAALPEKARPAWFKTS
;
A
#
# COMPACT_ATOMS: atom_id res chain seq x y z
N MET A 1 -24.00 -27.01 32.58
CA MET A 1 -23.12 -26.08 31.84
C MET A 1 -22.19 -25.18 32.67
N PRO A 2 -22.00 -25.31 34.01
CA PRO A 2 -20.88 -24.61 34.68
C PRO A 2 -19.49 -25.23 34.40
N LEU A 3 -19.46 -26.54 34.13
CA LEU A 3 -18.23 -27.35 34.01
C LEU A 3 -17.38 -27.06 32.75
N GLU A 4 -17.97 -26.54 31.67
CA GLU A 4 -17.22 -26.21 30.44
C GLU A 4 -16.50 -24.86 30.54
N PHE A 5 -17.02 -23.91 31.34
CA PHE A 5 -16.40 -22.60 31.53
C PHE A 5 -15.14 -22.69 32.40
N GLU A 6 -15.18 -23.47 33.48
CA GLU A 6 -13.97 -23.78 34.27
C GLU A 6 -12.93 -24.50 33.41
N SER A 7 -13.34 -25.44 32.56
CA SER A 7 -12.39 -26.17 31.69
C SER A 7 -11.74 -25.27 30.63
N THR A 8 -12.43 -24.23 30.17
CA THR A 8 -11.91 -23.27 29.19
C THR A 8 -10.98 -22.26 29.85
N LYS A 9 -11.31 -21.82 31.08
CA LYS A 9 -10.45 -20.99 31.92
C LYS A 9 -9.14 -21.70 32.27
N THR A 10 -9.21 -22.93 32.78
CA THR A 10 -8.02 -23.73 33.13
C THR A 10 -7.16 -24.03 31.91
N ARG A 11 -7.76 -24.28 30.74
CA ARG A 11 -7.02 -24.55 29.50
C ARG A 11 -6.38 -23.29 28.90
N ALA A 12 -6.98 -22.11 29.10
CA ALA A 12 -6.38 -20.82 28.76
C ALA A 12 -5.24 -20.48 29.73
N GLU A 13 -5.41 -20.74 31.04
CA GLU A 13 -4.38 -20.58 32.07
C GLU A 13 -3.18 -21.52 31.83
N ASP A 14 -3.41 -22.78 31.44
CA ASP A 14 -2.34 -23.74 31.14
C ASP A 14 -1.56 -23.40 29.86
N ILE A 15 -2.23 -22.89 28.81
CA ILE A 15 -1.57 -22.37 27.59
C ILE A 15 -0.72 -21.14 27.94
N PHE A 16 -1.19 -20.31 28.87
CA PHE A 16 -0.52 -19.08 29.32
C PHE A 16 0.70 -19.36 30.22
N VAL A 17 0.60 -20.31 31.14
CA VAL A 17 1.74 -20.73 31.99
C VAL A 17 2.84 -21.39 31.15
N GLY A 18 2.51 -21.98 30.01
CA GLY A 18 3.50 -22.51 29.05
C GLY A 18 4.18 -21.46 28.16
N LEU A 19 3.60 -20.26 28.01
CA LEU A 19 4.10 -19.17 27.14
C LEU A 19 4.81 -18.04 27.91
N VAL A 20 4.61 -17.92 29.23
CA VAL A 20 5.05 -16.77 30.05
C VAL A 20 6.05 -17.19 31.14
N THR A 21 7.10 -17.93 30.76
CA THR A 21 8.17 -18.31 31.69
C THR A 21 9.43 -17.45 31.61
N ASP A 22 9.40 -16.25 31.01
CA ASP A 22 10.43 -15.26 31.35
C ASP A 22 9.97 -13.80 31.29
N GLU A 23 10.48 -13.07 32.29
CA GLU A 23 10.44 -11.63 32.56
C GLU A 23 9.20 -10.91 33.15
N TYR A 24 9.54 -9.96 34.03
CA TYR A 24 8.72 -9.29 35.04
C TYR A 24 7.94 -8.09 34.50
N TYR A 25 8.35 -7.53 33.36
CA TYR A 25 7.73 -6.36 32.72
C TYR A 25 6.47 -6.70 31.92
N SER A 26 6.45 -7.88 31.29
CA SER A 26 5.30 -8.47 30.59
C SER A 26 4.05 -8.48 31.49
N ARG A 27 4.22 -8.67 32.81
CA ARG A 27 3.10 -8.76 33.77
C ARG A 27 2.33 -7.46 34.02
N GLN A 28 2.95 -6.27 33.91
CA GLN A 28 2.25 -5.02 34.22
C GLN A 28 1.39 -4.51 33.06
N LEU A 29 1.94 -4.56 31.83
CA LEU A 29 1.21 -4.13 30.63
C LEU A 29 0.11 -5.13 30.26
N LEU A 30 0.42 -6.45 30.29
CA LEU A 30 -0.58 -7.51 30.13
C LEU A 30 -1.63 -7.48 31.24
N GLY A 31 -1.24 -7.22 32.49
CA GLY A 31 -2.16 -7.24 33.62
C GLY A 31 -3.28 -6.20 33.52
N LYS A 32 -3.00 -5.03 32.93
CA LYS A 32 -3.99 -3.96 32.77
C LYS A 32 -4.91 -4.21 31.57
N THR A 33 -4.36 -4.53 30.40
CA THR A 33 -5.14 -4.78 29.18
C THR A 33 -5.96 -6.07 29.29
N LEU A 34 -5.43 -7.11 29.94
CA LEU A 34 -6.15 -8.35 30.24
C LEU A 34 -7.18 -8.14 31.36
N GLY A 35 -6.87 -7.31 32.37
CA GLY A 35 -7.82 -6.91 33.42
C GLY A 35 -9.05 -6.24 32.82
N ASP A 36 -8.85 -5.27 31.94
CA ASP A 36 -9.93 -4.54 31.25
C ASP A 36 -10.75 -5.46 30.33
N ALA A 37 -10.10 -6.41 29.64
CA ALA A 37 -10.78 -7.39 28.79
C ALA A 37 -11.61 -8.42 29.60
N ILE A 38 -11.09 -8.86 30.75
CA ILE A 38 -11.78 -9.76 31.68
C ILE A 38 -12.97 -9.05 32.33
N GLU A 39 -12.81 -7.81 32.80
CA GLU A 39 -13.91 -7.01 33.36
C GLU A 39 -15.04 -6.83 32.34
N ARG A 40 -14.69 -6.65 31.05
CA ARG A 40 -15.67 -6.49 29.96
C ARG A 40 -16.39 -7.80 29.65
N LEU A 41 -15.68 -8.93 29.67
CA LEU A 41 -16.27 -10.28 29.56
C LEU A 41 -17.23 -10.58 30.72
N GLU A 42 -16.86 -10.20 31.95
CA GLU A 42 -17.71 -10.35 33.14
C GLU A 42 -18.95 -9.45 33.06
N ARG A 43 -18.82 -8.25 32.48
CA ARG A 43 -19.96 -7.35 32.26
C ARG A 43 -20.94 -7.88 31.22
N VAL A 44 -20.45 -8.37 30.08
CA VAL A 44 -21.28 -8.99 29.03
C VAL A 44 -21.97 -10.26 29.55
N SER A 45 -21.25 -11.06 30.37
CA SER A 45 -21.80 -12.25 31.01
C SER A 45 -22.88 -11.94 32.05
N SER A 46 -22.77 -10.81 32.77
CA SER A 46 -23.73 -10.41 33.80
C SER A 46 -24.98 -9.68 33.27
N GLU A 47 -24.91 -9.07 32.08
CA GLU A 47 -26.03 -8.37 31.42
C GLU A 47 -26.99 -9.32 30.65
N ALA A 48 -26.62 -10.59 30.45
CA ALA A 48 -27.39 -11.57 29.68
C ALA A 48 -28.56 -12.20 30.47
N GLN A 49 -29.75 -11.54 30.49
CA GLN A 49 -30.97 -12.07 31.14
C GLN A 49 -32.00 -12.74 30.19
N THR A 50 -31.62 -13.22 28.99
CA THR A 50 -32.54 -13.88 28.03
C THR A 50 -31.84 -14.97 27.16
N PRO A 51 -32.55 -15.84 26.38
CA PRO A 51 -32.21 -17.27 26.20
C PRO A 51 -30.90 -17.59 25.43
N PRO A 52 -30.39 -18.85 25.53
CA PRO A 52 -28.98 -19.20 25.31
C PRO A 52 -28.47 -19.23 23.86
N GLU A 53 -29.32 -19.42 22.85
CA GLU A 53 -28.85 -19.75 21.49
C GLU A 53 -28.30 -18.55 20.71
N THR A 54 -28.80 -17.34 20.97
CA THR A 54 -28.31 -16.12 20.32
C THR A 54 -26.96 -15.64 20.85
N HIS A 55 -26.59 -16.02 22.08
CA HIS A 55 -25.36 -15.58 22.74
C HIS A 55 -24.15 -16.49 22.52
N LEU A 56 -24.31 -17.74 22.08
CA LEU A 56 -23.16 -18.63 21.89
C LEU A 56 -22.22 -18.11 20.80
N ARG A 57 -22.78 -17.54 19.74
CA ARG A 57 -22.01 -16.91 18.64
C ARG A 57 -21.30 -15.64 19.10
N GLU A 58 -22.00 -14.78 19.83
CA GLU A 58 -21.44 -13.53 20.38
C GLU A 58 -20.36 -13.79 21.44
N GLN A 59 -20.54 -14.82 22.28
CA GLN A 59 -19.55 -15.28 23.26
C GLN A 59 -18.34 -15.91 22.57
N MET A 60 -18.53 -16.71 21.53
CA MET A 60 -17.42 -17.25 20.73
C MET A 60 -16.67 -16.13 20.01
N GLU A 61 -17.38 -15.16 19.41
CA GLU A 61 -16.79 -13.97 18.78
C GLU A 61 -15.97 -13.17 19.81
N ALA A 62 -16.49 -12.93 21.01
CA ALA A 62 -15.76 -12.27 22.09
C ALA A 62 -14.50 -13.06 22.51
N VAL A 63 -14.59 -14.39 22.62
CA VAL A 63 -13.42 -15.25 22.90
C VAL A 63 -12.39 -15.21 21.77
N TYR A 64 -12.83 -15.19 20.51
CA TYR A 64 -11.94 -15.03 19.35
C TYR A 64 -11.25 -13.65 19.34
N GLN A 65 -11.98 -12.58 19.66
CA GLN A 65 -11.45 -11.22 19.74
C GLN A 65 -10.43 -11.10 20.88
N VAL A 66 -10.75 -11.63 22.07
CA VAL A 66 -9.80 -11.69 23.20
C VAL A 66 -8.58 -12.52 22.83
N ARG A 67 -8.73 -13.64 22.13
CA ARG A 67 -7.59 -14.42 21.62
C ARG A 67 -6.73 -13.61 20.64
N ASN A 68 -7.32 -12.77 19.79
CA ASN A 68 -6.58 -11.96 18.83
C ASN A 68 -5.92 -10.74 19.48
N LEU A 69 -6.52 -10.15 20.52
CA LEU A 69 -5.87 -9.15 21.38
C LEU A 69 -4.72 -9.78 22.18
N ILE A 70 -4.90 -11.01 22.68
CA ILE A 70 -3.82 -11.79 23.26
C ILE A 70 -2.75 -12.05 22.20
N ARG A 71 -3.09 -12.33 20.94
CA ARG A 71 -2.09 -12.45 19.86
C ARG A 71 -1.38 -11.14 19.54
N LEU A 72 -2.04 -9.99 19.61
CA LEU A 72 -1.37 -8.68 19.48
C LEU A 72 -0.37 -8.47 20.62
N ALA A 73 -0.82 -8.68 21.86
CA ALA A 73 0.03 -8.59 23.04
C ALA A 73 1.11 -9.69 23.09
N VAL A 74 0.83 -10.87 22.55
CA VAL A 74 1.78 -11.98 22.42
C VAL A 74 2.66 -11.80 21.19
N SER A 75 2.27 -11.06 20.16
CA SER A 75 3.15 -10.65 19.06
C SER A 75 4.13 -9.59 19.57
N GLU A 76 3.72 -8.69 20.45
CA GLU A 76 4.65 -7.89 21.26
C GLU A 76 5.61 -8.82 22.02
N ILE A 77 5.11 -9.85 22.72
CA ILE A 77 5.92 -10.82 23.51
C ILE A 77 6.74 -11.77 22.64
N ILE A 78 6.35 -12.15 21.43
CA ILE A 78 7.11 -13.05 20.52
C ILE A 78 8.17 -12.23 19.79
N LEU A 79 7.90 -10.95 19.53
CA LEU A 79 8.93 -9.97 19.20
C LEU A 79 9.81 -9.64 20.43
N TYR A 80 9.36 -9.94 21.65
CA TYR A 80 10.08 -9.83 22.93
C TYR A 80 10.72 -11.15 23.41
N ASP A 81 10.35 -12.34 22.92
CA ASP A 81 10.86 -13.66 23.34
C ASP A 81 12.06 -14.00 22.44
N GLU A 82 13.03 -13.09 22.50
CA GLU A 82 14.41 -13.24 22.98
C GLU A 82 15.10 -14.62 23.05
N ARG A 83 14.50 -15.75 22.66
CA ARG A 83 15.30 -16.96 22.41
C ARG A 83 16.27 -16.78 21.23
N VAL A 84 16.02 -15.82 20.34
CA VAL A 84 16.90 -15.44 19.21
C VAL A 84 17.82 -14.25 19.52
N ALA A 85 17.43 -13.33 20.43
CA ALA A 85 18.29 -12.21 20.85
C ALA A 85 19.66 -12.68 21.38
N ARG A 86 19.76 -13.93 21.85
CA ARG A 86 21.00 -14.53 22.34
C ARG A 86 21.94 -15.10 21.27
N PHE A 87 21.60 -15.11 19.97
CA PHE A 87 22.46 -15.69 18.92
C PHE A 87 23.23 -14.71 18.02
N ALA A 88 22.92 -13.41 17.95
CA ALA A 88 23.55 -12.56 16.92
C ALA A 88 24.00 -11.14 17.32
N GLY A 89 23.93 -10.74 18.59
CA GLY A 89 24.72 -9.58 19.06
C GLY A 89 24.30 -8.20 18.57
N ASP A 90 23.03 -8.00 18.19
CA ASP A 90 22.49 -6.66 17.93
C ASP A 90 21.72 -6.10 19.14
N ASN A 91 22.00 -4.84 19.44
CA ASN A 91 21.27 -4.06 20.44
C ASN A 91 19.81 -3.92 20.00
N LEU A 92 18.90 -4.57 20.72
CA LEU A 92 17.46 -4.46 20.53
C LEU A 92 17.04 -2.99 20.71
N GLN A 93 16.68 -2.30 19.62
CA GLN A 93 16.11 -0.96 19.68
C GLN A 93 14.68 -1.01 20.22
N GLU A 94 14.35 -0.15 21.19
CA GLU A 94 12.98 0.09 21.66
C GLU A 94 12.08 0.49 20.47
N VAL A 95 10.79 0.10 20.51
CA VAL A 95 9.82 0.62 19.53
C VAL A 95 9.55 2.06 19.91
N GLU A 96 10.16 3.01 19.20
CA GLU A 96 9.79 4.40 19.34
C GLU A 96 8.41 4.62 18.71
N ASP A 97 7.52 5.25 19.48
CA ASP A 97 6.25 5.76 18.97
C ASP A 97 6.48 6.67 17.76
N LEU A 98 5.49 6.73 16.85
CA LEU A 98 5.53 7.67 15.74
C LEU A 98 5.60 9.09 16.31
N LYS A 99 6.58 9.88 15.85
CA LYS A 99 6.84 11.26 16.32
C LYS A 99 5.86 12.25 15.69
N VAL A 100 4.56 12.00 15.84
CA VAL A 100 3.45 12.80 15.30
C VAL A 100 2.33 12.93 16.32
N ASP A 101 1.37 13.82 16.03
CA ASP A 101 0.15 13.97 16.81
C ASP A 101 -0.65 12.64 16.81
N PRO A 102 -1.01 12.07 17.97
CA PRO A 102 -1.83 10.87 18.07
C PRO A 102 -3.17 10.95 17.33
N GLU A 103 -3.75 12.14 17.14
CA GLU A 103 -5.00 12.30 16.38
C GLU A 103 -4.79 12.04 14.88
N LEU A 104 -3.59 12.28 14.34
CA LEU A 104 -3.24 11.92 12.96
C LEU A 104 -3.17 10.39 12.79
N VAL A 105 -2.62 9.68 13.79
CA VAL A 105 -2.57 8.21 13.82
C VAL A 105 -3.98 7.62 13.83
N LYS A 106 -4.88 8.15 14.67
CA LYS A 106 -6.30 7.76 14.70
C LYS A 106 -7.02 8.07 13.38
N GLY A 107 -6.73 9.23 12.79
CA GLY A 107 -7.28 9.62 11.48
C GLY A 107 -6.86 8.67 10.36
N LEU A 108 -5.59 8.27 10.31
CA LEU A 108 -5.09 7.27 9.38
C LEU A 108 -5.77 5.91 9.62
N ALA A 109 -5.84 5.44 10.87
CA ALA A 109 -6.49 4.17 11.20
C ALA A 109 -7.97 4.15 10.75
N ARG A 110 -8.71 5.24 10.97
CA ARG A 110 -10.09 5.40 10.50
C ARG A 110 -10.17 5.36 8.98
N THR A 111 -9.29 6.07 8.29
CA THR A 111 -9.22 6.10 6.82
C THR A 111 -8.96 4.69 6.26
N MET A 112 -8.00 3.96 6.86
CA MET A 112 -7.67 2.58 6.46
C MET A 112 -8.83 1.62 6.68
N PHE A 113 -9.55 1.75 7.80
CA PHE A 113 -10.74 0.94 8.08
C PHE A 113 -11.88 1.23 7.09
N GLU A 114 -12.15 2.50 6.80
CA GLU A 114 -13.20 2.90 5.85
C GLU A 114 -12.89 2.44 4.42
N ALA A 115 -11.64 2.60 3.98
CA ALA A 115 -11.16 2.14 2.68
C ALA A 115 -11.23 0.61 2.52
N SER A 116 -11.12 -0.13 3.63
CA SER A 116 -11.31 -1.60 3.63
C SER A 116 -12.73 -2.02 3.28
N LYS A 117 -13.71 -1.10 3.41
CA LYS A 117 -15.15 -1.35 3.19
C LYS A 117 -15.73 -2.47 4.07
N ALA A 118 -15.02 -2.84 5.14
CA ALA A 118 -15.45 -3.86 6.08
C ALA A 118 -16.74 -3.46 6.79
N LYS A 119 -17.61 -4.44 7.00
CA LYS A 119 -18.93 -4.26 7.63
C LYS A 119 -19.04 -5.15 8.85
N ARG A 120 -20.00 -4.82 9.71
CA ARG A 120 -20.36 -5.62 10.89
C ARG A 120 -20.48 -7.11 10.52
N GLY A 121 -19.75 -7.96 11.24
CA GLY A 121 -19.73 -9.40 11.04
C GLY A 121 -18.68 -9.91 10.04
N ASP A 122 -18.06 -9.04 9.24
CA ASP A 122 -16.93 -9.41 8.38
C ASP A 122 -15.73 -9.80 9.24
N THR A 123 -14.76 -10.49 8.62
CA THR A 123 -13.42 -10.70 9.19
C THR A 123 -12.39 -10.03 8.31
N VAL A 124 -11.58 -9.14 8.89
CA VAL A 124 -10.44 -8.51 8.22
C VAL A 124 -9.11 -9.06 8.72
N MET A 125 -8.07 -8.95 7.90
CA MET A 125 -6.69 -9.15 8.33
C MET A 125 -6.01 -7.79 8.50
N ILE A 126 -5.54 -7.48 9.70
CA ILE A 126 -4.72 -6.31 9.98
C ILE A 126 -3.26 -6.75 9.86
N CYS A 127 -2.57 -6.27 8.82
CA CYS A 127 -1.18 -6.58 8.51
C CYS A 127 -0.30 -5.36 8.74
N GLY A 128 0.87 -5.53 9.33
CA GLY A 128 1.88 -4.47 9.36
C GLY A 128 3.15 -4.88 10.09
N THR A 129 4.03 -3.92 10.29
CA THR A 129 5.32 -4.13 10.96
C THR A 129 5.31 -3.56 12.38
N LYS A 130 6.31 -3.92 13.18
CA LYS A 130 6.48 -3.42 14.56
C LYS A 130 6.50 -1.88 14.64
N GLN A 131 7.08 -1.23 13.64
CA GLN A 131 7.18 0.23 13.53
C GLN A 131 5.81 0.92 13.44
N ASN A 132 4.79 0.20 12.98
CA ASN A 132 3.46 0.74 12.74
C ASN A 132 2.44 0.32 13.81
N LEU A 133 2.90 -0.26 14.93
CA LEU A 133 2.03 -0.85 15.94
C LEU A 133 0.93 0.10 16.41
N GLN A 134 1.23 1.38 16.64
CA GLN A 134 0.24 2.38 17.05
C GLN A 134 -0.93 2.50 16.05
N VAL A 135 -0.66 2.46 14.74
CA VAL A 135 -1.71 2.52 13.72
C VAL A 135 -2.53 1.23 13.73
N LEU A 136 -1.87 0.07 13.85
CA LEU A 136 -2.53 -1.24 13.86
C LEU A 136 -3.45 -1.41 15.09
N GLU A 137 -3.02 -0.92 16.25
CA GLU A 137 -3.83 -0.90 17.48
C GLU A 137 -5.08 -0.03 17.31
N GLU A 138 -4.95 1.16 16.73
CA GLU A 138 -6.12 2.01 16.45
C GLU A 138 -7.07 1.36 15.45
N ILE A 139 -6.57 0.68 14.40
CA ILE A 139 -7.43 -0.09 13.48
C ILE A 139 -8.16 -1.22 14.22
N ALA A 140 -7.48 -1.94 15.11
CA ALA A 140 -8.09 -3.00 15.91
C ALA A 140 -9.18 -2.46 16.86
N LYS A 141 -8.94 -1.30 17.51
CA LYS A 141 -9.95 -0.61 18.33
C LYS A 141 -11.19 -0.27 17.51
N ILE A 142 -11.01 0.26 16.30
CA ILE A 142 -12.10 0.59 15.38
C ILE A 142 -12.88 -0.68 14.99
N CYS A 143 -12.20 -1.78 14.69
CA CYS A 143 -12.87 -3.04 14.38
C CYS A 143 -13.76 -3.52 15.54
N LEU A 144 -13.30 -3.39 16.80
CA LEU A 144 -14.10 -3.70 17.98
C LEU A 144 -15.32 -2.78 18.12
N GLU A 145 -15.15 -1.48 17.90
CA GLU A 145 -16.24 -0.49 17.94
C GLU A 145 -17.34 -0.81 16.90
N GLU A 146 -16.92 -1.18 15.69
CA GLU A 146 -17.81 -1.43 14.55
C GLU A 146 -18.34 -2.88 14.49
N ASN A 147 -17.94 -3.73 15.45
CA ASN A 147 -18.25 -5.17 15.48
C ASN A 147 -17.79 -5.91 14.21
N VAL A 148 -16.57 -5.61 13.78
CA VAL A 148 -15.84 -6.31 12.72
C VAL A 148 -14.84 -7.25 13.38
N ASN A 149 -14.86 -8.52 12.99
CA ASN A 149 -13.85 -9.46 13.47
C ASN A 149 -12.52 -9.15 12.77
N PHE A 150 -11.40 -9.34 13.46
CA PHE A 150 -10.09 -9.13 12.85
C PHE A 150 -9.11 -10.20 13.26
N ARG A 151 -8.19 -10.52 12.35
CA ARG A 151 -6.94 -11.24 12.62
C ARG A 151 -5.80 -10.25 12.51
N VAL A 152 -4.69 -10.55 13.18
CA VAL A 152 -3.48 -9.73 13.08
C VAL A 152 -2.34 -10.58 12.57
N ASP A 153 -1.60 -10.01 11.64
CA ASP A 153 -0.34 -10.51 11.10
C ASP A 153 0.73 -9.43 11.25
N MET A 154 1.71 -9.70 12.12
CA MET A 154 2.85 -8.82 12.36
C MET A 154 4.03 -9.32 11.53
N ASP A 155 4.28 -8.66 10.41
CA ASP A 155 5.38 -8.99 9.50
C ASP A 155 6.71 -8.47 10.05
N ASN A 156 7.76 -9.27 9.86
CA ASN A 156 9.14 -8.86 10.03
C ASN A 156 9.86 -9.08 8.70
N PRO A 157 9.99 -8.03 7.86
CA PRO A 157 10.56 -8.17 6.52
C PRO A 157 11.98 -8.75 6.52
N SER A 158 12.80 -8.37 7.50
CA SER A 158 14.19 -8.85 7.65
C SER A 158 14.23 -10.35 7.96
N LEU A 159 13.46 -10.80 8.96
CA LEU A 159 13.37 -12.22 9.29
C LEU A 159 12.79 -13.04 8.13
N ARG A 160 11.74 -12.52 7.46
CA ARG A 160 11.18 -13.17 6.27
C ARG A 160 12.24 -13.34 5.20
N ALA A 161 13.07 -12.32 4.96
CA ALA A 161 14.11 -12.38 3.96
C ALA A 161 15.17 -13.45 4.29
N GLU A 162 15.64 -13.51 5.53
CA GLU A 162 16.56 -14.56 6.00
C GLU A 162 15.96 -15.97 5.86
N LEU A 163 14.71 -16.16 6.31
CA LEU A 163 14.00 -17.43 6.19
C LEU A 163 13.86 -17.87 4.74
N MET A 164 13.56 -16.95 3.83
CA MET A 164 13.45 -17.24 2.40
C MET A 164 14.80 -17.58 1.78
N ASN A 165 15.87 -16.90 2.20
CA ASN A 165 17.22 -17.15 1.70
C ASN A 165 17.72 -18.56 2.06
N ASP A 166 17.45 -18.99 3.29
CA ASP A 166 17.88 -20.30 3.81
C ASP A 166 16.89 -21.43 3.50
N ALA A 167 15.68 -21.11 3.05
CA ALA A 167 14.66 -22.11 2.73
C ALA A 167 15.07 -22.98 1.54
N SER A 168 14.84 -24.29 1.69
CA SER A 168 14.78 -25.20 0.54
C SER A 168 13.60 -24.85 -0.36
N GLN A 169 13.58 -25.34 -1.61
CA GLN A 169 12.42 -25.16 -2.50
C GLN A 169 11.11 -25.62 -1.85
N ASN A 170 11.09 -26.78 -1.19
CA ASN A 170 9.90 -27.25 -0.47
C ASN A 170 9.56 -26.35 0.73
N GLY A 171 10.56 -25.77 1.38
CA GLY A 171 10.38 -24.76 2.43
C GLY A 171 9.66 -23.52 1.90
N LEU A 172 10.14 -22.94 0.78
CA LEU A 172 9.48 -21.81 0.13
C LEU A 172 8.03 -22.12 -0.27
N LYS A 173 7.78 -23.30 -0.85
CA LYS A 173 6.42 -23.74 -1.19
C LYS A 173 5.50 -23.83 0.02
N ASN A 174 6.03 -24.28 1.15
CA ASN A 174 5.25 -24.37 2.39
C ASN A 174 5.02 -22.98 2.98
N LEU A 175 6.02 -22.10 2.99
CA LEU A 175 5.86 -20.68 3.39
C LEU A 175 4.81 -19.96 2.54
N ALA A 176 4.83 -20.16 1.22
CA ALA A 176 3.85 -19.59 0.30
C ALA A 176 2.44 -20.15 0.58
N ARG A 177 2.29 -21.48 0.69
CA ARG A 177 0.99 -22.10 0.99
C ARG A 177 0.43 -21.66 2.34
N GLU A 178 1.28 -21.54 3.36
CA GLU A 178 0.88 -21.05 4.67
C GLU A 178 0.35 -19.61 4.56
N TRP A 179 1.12 -18.70 3.97
CA TRP A 179 0.69 -17.32 3.75
C TRP A 179 -0.63 -17.22 2.96
N ILE A 180 -0.76 -17.94 1.83
CA ILE A 180 -1.99 -18.01 1.03
C ILE A 180 -3.18 -18.43 1.88
N SER A 181 -3.02 -19.47 2.71
CA SER A 181 -4.09 -19.97 3.58
C SER A 181 -4.58 -18.94 4.61
N TYR A 182 -3.75 -17.97 4.96
CA TYR A 182 -4.10 -16.90 5.89
C TYR A 182 -4.81 -15.73 5.23
N VAL A 183 -4.53 -15.44 3.95
CA VAL A 183 -4.99 -14.22 3.28
C VAL A 183 -6.11 -14.43 2.26
N THR A 184 -6.26 -15.65 1.72
CA THR A 184 -7.26 -15.93 0.67
C THR A 184 -8.68 -15.64 1.15
N GLY A 185 -9.43 -14.84 0.40
CA GLY A 185 -10.84 -14.54 0.68
C GLY A 185 -11.07 -13.67 1.94
N ILE A 186 -10.01 -13.07 2.49
CA ILE A 186 -10.10 -12.16 3.64
C ILE A 186 -9.69 -10.76 3.18
N THR A 187 -10.47 -9.75 3.56
CA THR A 187 -10.10 -8.35 3.29
C THR A 187 -8.88 -7.97 4.11
N LYS A 188 -7.83 -7.48 3.45
CA LYS A 188 -6.56 -7.10 4.11
C LYS A 188 -6.48 -5.58 4.32
N ILE A 189 -6.17 -5.15 5.54
CA ILE A 189 -5.80 -3.77 5.88
C ILE A 189 -4.31 -3.78 6.22
N GLU A 190 -3.49 -3.16 5.39
CA GLU A 190 -2.03 -3.29 5.44
C GLU A 190 -1.35 -1.94 5.70
N VAL A 191 -0.61 -1.84 6.80
CA VAL A 191 0.21 -0.67 7.14
C VAL A 191 1.67 -1.07 7.06
N ARG A 192 2.27 -0.85 5.90
CA ARG A 192 3.65 -1.26 5.61
C ARG A 192 4.65 -0.27 6.18
N SER A 193 5.84 -0.78 6.49
CA SER A 193 7.05 0.00 6.59
C SER A 193 8.11 -0.70 5.76
N ASN A 194 9.12 0.01 5.29
CA ASN A 194 10.30 -0.66 4.76
C ASN A 194 11.02 -1.34 5.94
N GLY A 195 11.48 -2.58 5.74
CA GLY A 195 12.41 -3.23 6.67
C GLY A 195 13.83 -2.71 6.48
N ASP A 196 14.80 -3.35 7.15
CA ASP A 196 16.20 -3.06 6.88
C ASP A 196 16.54 -3.41 5.42
N LEU A 197 16.78 -2.38 4.62
CA LEU A 197 17.08 -2.49 3.19
C LEU A 197 18.46 -3.12 2.91
N SER A 198 19.30 -3.30 3.94
CA SER A 198 20.55 -4.03 3.85
C SER A 198 20.34 -5.55 3.71
N ILE A 199 19.23 -6.07 4.24
CA ILE A 199 18.87 -7.49 4.19
C ILE A 199 18.03 -7.74 2.93
N LYS A 200 18.60 -8.47 1.97
CA LYS A 200 17.99 -8.70 0.65
C LYS A 200 17.61 -10.16 0.48
N ILE A 201 16.46 -10.41 -0.13
CA ILE A 201 16.08 -11.74 -0.58
C ILE A 201 16.90 -12.05 -1.83
N ASN A 202 17.47 -13.26 -1.89
CA ASN A 202 18.12 -13.78 -3.07
C ASN A 202 17.12 -13.77 -4.25
N PRO A 203 17.45 -13.16 -5.40
CA PRO A 203 16.53 -13.06 -6.53
C PRO A 203 15.94 -14.41 -6.98
N GLY A 204 16.73 -15.49 -6.91
CA GLY A 204 16.27 -16.84 -7.22
C GLY A 204 15.22 -17.37 -6.24
N GLN A 205 15.37 -17.08 -4.94
CA GLN A 205 14.39 -17.46 -3.91
C GLN A 205 13.12 -16.60 -4.03
N SER A 206 13.28 -15.29 -4.24
CA SER A 206 12.17 -14.35 -4.49
C SER A 206 11.33 -14.79 -5.69
N LYS A 207 11.98 -15.19 -6.79
CA LYS A 207 11.32 -15.75 -7.99
C LYS A 207 10.56 -17.05 -7.70
N LEU A 208 11.17 -18.00 -6.99
CA LEU A 208 10.50 -19.26 -6.64
C LEU A 208 9.27 -19.04 -5.75
N TYR A 209 9.38 -18.18 -4.75
CA TYR A 209 8.26 -17.81 -3.89
C TYR A 209 7.16 -17.06 -4.65
N GLY A 210 7.56 -16.14 -5.54
CA GLY A 210 6.65 -15.40 -6.41
C GLY A 210 5.78 -16.33 -7.26
N LYS A 211 6.37 -17.37 -7.85
CA LYS A 211 5.63 -18.37 -8.63
C LYS A 211 4.57 -19.11 -7.82
N GLU A 212 4.87 -19.43 -6.57
CA GLU A 212 3.93 -20.15 -5.70
C GLU A 212 2.81 -19.23 -5.18
N THR A 213 2.99 -17.90 -5.23
CA THR A 213 2.01 -16.90 -4.77
C THR A 213 1.24 -16.21 -5.90
N THR A 214 1.52 -16.53 -7.17
CA THR A 214 0.90 -15.91 -8.35
C THR A 214 -0.63 -15.91 -8.29
N GLU A 215 -1.26 -17.04 -7.94
CA GLU A 215 -2.73 -17.15 -7.87
C GLU A 215 -3.32 -16.12 -6.90
N GLN A 216 -2.72 -15.95 -5.72
CA GLN A 216 -3.18 -14.94 -4.76
C GLN A 216 -2.97 -13.51 -5.26
N MET A 217 -1.87 -13.27 -5.98
CA MET A 217 -1.60 -11.96 -6.56
C MET A 217 -2.56 -11.63 -7.71
N ASP A 218 -2.97 -12.63 -8.49
CA ASP A 218 -4.02 -12.49 -9.51
C ASP A 218 -5.37 -12.12 -8.87
N ARG A 219 -5.72 -12.72 -7.73
CA ARG A 219 -6.94 -12.37 -6.96
C ARG A 219 -6.94 -10.90 -6.52
N TYR A 220 -5.79 -10.37 -6.09
CA TYR A 220 -5.67 -8.96 -5.73
C TYR A 220 -5.77 -8.01 -6.95
N ARG A 221 -5.15 -8.39 -8.08
CA ARG A 221 -5.20 -7.61 -9.34
C ARG A 221 -6.56 -7.63 -10.03
N SER A 222 -7.28 -8.74 -9.94
CA SER A 222 -8.63 -8.88 -10.49
C SER A 222 -9.67 -8.19 -9.62
N GLY A 223 -9.34 -7.93 -8.36
CA GLY A 223 -10.26 -7.38 -7.35
C GLY A 223 -11.14 -8.45 -6.69
N GLU A 224 -10.86 -9.73 -6.91
CA GLU A 224 -11.58 -10.83 -6.23
C GLU A 224 -11.34 -10.79 -4.72
N ASP A 225 -10.09 -10.57 -4.30
CA ASP A 225 -9.76 -10.32 -2.90
C ASP A 225 -9.47 -8.83 -2.70
N HIS A 226 -10.14 -8.23 -1.71
CA HIS A 226 -9.96 -6.82 -1.38
C HIS A 226 -8.76 -6.60 -0.48
N PHE A 227 -8.04 -5.51 -0.72
CA PHE A 227 -7.00 -5.03 0.16
C PHE A 227 -6.99 -3.50 0.16
N THR A 228 -6.55 -2.93 1.27
CA THR A 228 -6.18 -1.53 1.41
C THR A 228 -4.77 -1.48 1.98
N SER A 229 -3.89 -0.73 1.36
CA SER A 229 -2.48 -0.62 1.74
C SER A 229 -2.07 0.84 1.92
N THR A 230 -1.29 1.08 2.95
CA THR A 230 -0.52 2.31 3.12
C THR A 230 0.92 1.97 3.48
N ILE A 231 1.78 2.97 3.46
CA ILE A 231 3.16 2.86 3.91
C ILE A 231 3.53 4.09 4.73
N VAL A 232 3.82 3.87 6.00
CA VAL A 232 4.32 4.92 6.89
C VAL A 232 5.83 5.01 6.66
N PRO A 233 6.39 6.19 6.34
CA PRO A 233 7.82 6.35 6.14
C PRO A 233 8.61 5.94 7.38
N THR A 234 9.79 5.35 7.18
CA THR A 234 10.76 5.04 8.24
C THR A 234 11.94 6.02 8.24
N PRO A 235 12.77 6.05 9.31
CA PRO A 235 14.01 6.83 9.31
C PRO A 235 14.93 6.52 8.11
N GLU A 236 15.02 5.25 7.70
CA GLU A 236 15.81 4.83 6.53
C GLU A 236 15.24 5.43 5.23
N ASN A 237 13.91 5.56 5.12
CA ASN A 237 13.29 6.22 3.96
C ASN A 237 13.62 7.71 3.96
N ALA A 238 13.60 8.34 5.13
CA ALA A 238 13.97 9.73 5.29
C ALA A 238 15.43 9.97 4.85
N GLU A 239 16.36 9.11 5.26
CA GLU A 239 17.75 9.19 4.81
C GLU A 239 17.88 9.05 3.29
N LEU A 240 17.22 8.06 2.68
CA LEU A 240 17.30 7.81 1.24
C LEU A 240 16.71 8.94 0.40
N ASP A 241 15.64 9.57 0.89
CA ASP A 241 14.99 10.73 0.28
C ASP A 241 15.64 12.07 0.70
N GLY A 242 16.66 12.05 1.56
CA GLY A 242 17.34 13.26 2.04
C GLY A 242 16.42 14.20 2.82
N MET A 243 15.55 13.62 3.65
CA MET A 243 14.59 14.31 4.51
C MET A 243 14.89 14.02 5.97
N ASP A 244 14.57 14.98 6.83
CA ASP A 244 14.44 14.72 8.27
C ASP A 244 13.20 13.83 8.53
N TYR A 245 13.30 12.91 9.49
CA TYR A 245 12.27 11.89 9.73
C TYR A 245 10.93 12.49 10.17
N GLU A 246 10.93 13.41 11.15
CA GLU A 246 9.70 14.07 11.60
C GLU A 246 9.07 14.92 10.49
N SER A 247 9.92 15.56 9.68
CA SER A 247 9.50 16.31 8.50
C SER A 247 8.87 15.39 7.44
N TYR A 248 9.38 14.17 7.26
CA TYR A 248 8.79 13.19 6.34
C TYR A 248 7.45 12.67 6.87
N LEU A 249 7.34 12.35 8.17
CA LEU A 249 6.06 11.97 8.75
C LEU A 249 5.01 13.07 8.56
N ARG A 250 5.37 14.33 8.83
CA ARG A 250 4.47 15.48 8.59
C ARG A 250 4.05 15.57 7.13
N PHE A 251 5.00 15.49 6.20
CA PHE A 251 4.72 15.48 4.76
C PHE A 251 3.77 14.34 4.36
N TYR A 252 3.96 13.15 4.91
CA TYR A 252 3.09 11.99 4.64
C TYR A 252 1.65 12.23 5.14
N PHE A 253 1.47 12.74 6.37
CA PHE A 253 0.14 13.05 6.89
C PHE A 253 -0.52 14.23 6.15
N GLU A 254 0.24 15.23 5.72
CA GLU A 254 -0.28 16.31 4.86
C GLU A 254 -0.71 15.79 3.48
N ALA A 255 -0.04 14.75 2.94
CA ALA A 255 -0.47 14.07 1.72
C ALA A 255 -1.79 13.28 1.87
N LEU A 256 -2.14 12.88 3.10
CA LEU A 256 -3.41 12.22 3.44
C LEU A 256 -4.54 13.23 3.70
N ASP A 257 -4.19 14.45 4.12
CA ASP A 257 -5.15 15.51 4.39
C ASP A 257 -5.48 16.34 3.14
N GLN A 258 -6.32 15.77 2.29
CA GLN A 258 -6.71 16.35 1.01
C GLN A 258 -8.23 16.52 0.90
N PRO A 259 -8.74 17.45 0.06
CA PRO A 259 -10.16 17.59 -0.21
C PRO A 259 -10.67 16.45 -1.10
N TRP A 260 -10.72 15.23 -0.57
CA TRP A 260 -10.94 13.99 -1.32
C TRP A 260 -12.23 14.00 -2.16
N GLU A 261 -13.32 14.59 -1.66
CA GLU A 261 -14.56 14.72 -2.43
C GLU A 261 -14.39 15.59 -3.69
N GLU A 262 -13.65 16.69 -3.58
CA GLU A 262 -13.40 17.60 -4.71
C GLU A 262 -12.35 17.02 -5.66
N ILE A 263 -11.32 16.33 -5.14
CA ILE A 263 -10.38 15.55 -5.95
C ILE A 263 -11.14 14.49 -6.75
N ALA A 264 -12.04 13.73 -6.14
CA ALA A 264 -12.86 12.73 -6.83
C ALA A 264 -13.74 13.36 -7.93
N LYS A 265 -14.34 14.53 -7.67
CA LYS A 265 -15.10 15.27 -8.70
C LYS A 265 -14.21 15.68 -9.88
N ALA A 266 -13.02 16.20 -9.62
CA ALA A 266 -12.09 16.60 -10.67
C ALA A 266 -11.51 15.40 -11.43
N GLN A 267 -11.14 14.33 -10.74
CA GLN A 267 -10.69 13.08 -11.38
C GLN A 267 -11.79 12.50 -12.29
N ARG A 268 -13.07 12.49 -11.88
CA ARG A 268 -14.16 12.03 -12.76
C ARG A 268 -14.27 12.85 -14.06
N LYS A 269 -14.05 14.17 -14.00
CA LYS A 269 -14.02 15.02 -15.20
C LYS A 269 -12.84 14.69 -16.10
N LEU A 270 -11.65 14.55 -15.53
CA LEU A 270 -10.45 14.18 -16.27
C LEU A 270 -10.57 12.79 -16.89
N LYS A 271 -11.05 11.81 -16.12
CA LYS A 271 -11.42 10.46 -16.58
C LYS A 271 -12.37 10.51 -17.77
N THR A 272 -13.43 11.32 -17.71
CA THR A 272 -14.37 11.47 -18.83
C THR A 272 -13.67 11.94 -20.12
N LYS A 273 -12.70 12.86 -20.01
CA LYS A 273 -11.90 13.30 -21.16
C LYS A 273 -11.03 12.14 -21.68
N LEU A 274 -10.31 11.46 -20.79
CA LEU A 274 -9.40 10.36 -21.12
C LEU A 274 -10.12 9.15 -21.74
N ASP A 275 -11.26 8.73 -21.19
CA ASP A 275 -12.07 7.60 -21.69
C ASP A 275 -12.61 7.84 -23.09
N ALA A 276 -12.84 9.10 -23.47
CA ALA A 276 -13.27 9.49 -24.81
C ALA A 276 -12.10 9.62 -25.80
N GLY A 277 -10.87 9.70 -25.29
CA GLY A 277 -9.66 9.92 -26.05
C GLY A 277 -9.10 8.66 -26.71
N LYS A 278 -8.15 8.85 -27.63
CA LYS A 278 -7.54 7.75 -28.36
C LYS A 278 -6.03 7.70 -28.21
N LYS A 279 -5.36 8.85 -28.20
CA LYS A 279 -3.91 8.92 -28.20
C LYS A 279 -3.40 9.92 -27.18
N ILE A 280 -2.47 9.47 -26.34
CA ILE A 280 -1.68 10.33 -25.46
C ILE A 280 -0.33 10.60 -26.10
N HIS A 281 0.15 11.84 -26.01
CA HIS A 281 1.51 12.23 -26.38
C HIS A 281 2.11 13.06 -25.25
N ILE A 282 3.23 12.61 -24.69
CA ILE A 282 3.94 13.30 -23.61
C ILE A 282 5.30 13.76 -24.13
N LYS A 283 5.62 15.02 -23.90
CA LYS A 283 6.94 15.62 -24.19
C LYS A 283 7.45 16.38 -22.97
N ASP A 284 8.76 16.41 -22.77
CA ASP A 284 9.39 17.28 -21.77
C ASP A 284 10.78 17.80 -22.19
N GLY A 285 11.30 18.75 -21.41
CA GLY A 285 12.62 19.34 -21.62
C GLY A 285 13.80 18.42 -21.26
N ASN A 286 13.57 17.32 -20.55
CA ASN A 286 14.60 16.30 -20.26
C ASN A 286 14.77 15.32 -21.43
N GLY A 287 13.83 15.34 -22.38
CA GLY A 287 13.90 14.62 -23.64
C GLY A 287 12.92 13.48 -23.75
N THR A 288 11.95 13.34 -22.84
CA THR A 288 10.80 12.45 -23.06
C THR A 288 10.04 12.93 -24.29
N ASP A 289 9.70 11.98 -25.16
CA ASP A 289 8.84 12.15 -26.32
C ASP A 289 8.24 10.76 -26.62
N ILE A 290 7.05 10.50 -26.07
CA ILE A 290 6.44 9.16 -26.06
C ILE A 290 4.96 9.27 -26.40
N THR A 291 4.45 8.32 -27.20
CA THR A 291 3.02 8.22 -27.49
C THR A 291 2.44 6.87 -27.08
N PHE A 292 1.14 6.89 -26.73
CA PHE A 292 0.36 5.71 -26.34
C PHE A 292 -0.99 5.73 -27.04
N ASP A 293 -1.51 4.57 -27.45
CA ASP A 293 -2.90 4.41 -27.88
C ASP A 293 -3.73 3.86 -26.72
N ILE A 294 -4.74 4.61 -26.30
CA ILE A 294 -5.66 4.30 -25.20
C ILE A 294 -7.08 4.01 -25.71
N GLU A 295 -7.30 3.99 -27.02
CA GLU A 295 -8.64 3.86 -27.60
C GLU A 295 -9.30 2.54 -27.17
N GLY A 296 -10.48 2.68 -26.56
CA GLY A 296 -11.28 1.55 -26.11
C GLY A 296 -10.83 0.98 -24.75
N PHE A 297 -9.90 1.64 -24.04
CA PHE A 297 -9.66 1.44 -22.61
C PHE A 297 -10.37 2.51 -21.80
N THR A 298 -10.56 2.28 -20.51
CA THR A 298 -11.07 3.29 -19.59
C THR A 298 -10.09 3.50 -18.45
N PHE A 299 -10.15 4.65 -17.81
CA PHE A 299 -9.37 4.96 -16.62
C PHE A 299 -10.13 4.59 -15.35
N ALA A 300 -9.40 4.21 -14.31
CA ALA A 300 -9.85 4.02 -12.95
C ALA A 300 -9.37 5.19 -12.08
N SER A 301 -10.25 5.72 -11.26
CA SER A 301 -10.02 6.85 -10.35
C SER A 301 -9.74 6.29 -8.97
N SER A 302 -8.50 6.37 -8.50
CA SER A 302 -8.06 5.88 -7.19
C SER A 302 -8.03 7.03 -6.21
N ILE A 303 -8.90 6.95 -5.18
CA ILE A 303 -9.03 7.99 -4.14
C ILE A 303 -8.54 7.48 -2.79
N LEU A 304 -9.32 6.62 -2.13
CA LEU A 304 -9.04 6.01 -0.83
C LEU A 304 -9.68 4.61 -0.80
N ASP A 305 -9.05 3.67 -1.51
CA ASP A 305 -9.53 2.29 -1.65
C ASP A 305 -8.37 1.31 -1.49
N LYS A 306 -7.75 0.87 -2.59
CA LYS A 306 -6.60 -0.04 -2.54
C LYS A 306 -5.34 0.62 -1.97
N ASN A 307 -5.10 1.90 -2.27
CA ASN A 307 -3.97 2.67 -1.75
C ASN A 307 -4.45 3.85 -0.91
N VAL A 308 -3.74 4.13 0.18
CA VAL A 308 -3.94 5.29 1.07
C VAL A 308 -2.57 5.96 1.30
N PRO A 309 -2.33 7.21 0.85
CA PRO A 309 -3.22 7.97 -0.02
C PRO A 309 -3.37 7.29 -1.38
N GLY A 310 -4.53 7.44 -2.02
CA GLY A 310 -4.65 7.25 -3.45
C GLY A 310 -4.21 8.52 -4.17
N SER A 311 -5.06 9.00 -5.08
CA SER A 311 -4.83 10.18 -5.94
C SER A 311 -4.03 9.89 -7.21
N GLU A 312 -4.48 8.92 -7.99
CA GLU A 312 -4.09 8.78 -9.39
C GLU A 312 -5.29 8.48 -10.29
N LEU A 313 -5.11 8.66 -11.59
CA LEU A 313 -5.95 8.07 -12.63
C LEU A 313 -5.11 7.11 -13.44
N PHE A 314 -5.48 5.82 -13.44
CA PHE A 314 -4.70 4.77 -14.08
C PHE A 314 -5.51 3.99 -15.11
N SER A 315 -4.82 3.50 -16.14
CA SER A 315 -5.36 2.63 -17.18
C SER A 315 -4.23 1.77 -17.75
N ALA A 316 -4.46 1.14 -18.91
CA ALA A 316 -3.40 0.56 -19.71
C ALA A 316 -3.50 1.06 -21.15
N PRO A 317 -2.35 1.30 -21.82
CA PRO A 317 -2.35 1.51 -23.26
C PRO A 317 -2.50 0.18 -24.01
N LYS A 318 -2.88 0.21 -25.29
CA LYS A 318 -2.74 -0.95 -26.18
C LYS A 318 -1.29 -1.44 -26.10
N LYS A 319 -1.12 -2.74 -25.83
CA LYS A 319 0.18 -3.37 -25.51
C LYS A 319 1.28 -3.03 -26.52
N ASP A 320 0.94 -2.96 -27.81
CA ASP A 320 1.85 -2.76 -28.93
C ASP A 320 1.91 -1.31 -29.44
N SER A 321 1.40 -0.34 -28.67
CA SER A 321 1.25 1.04 -29.13
C SER A 321 2.28 2.04 -28.62
N ALA A 322 3.03 1.72 -27.57
CA ALA A 322 4.02 2.65 -27.03
C ALA A 322 5.16 2.86 -28.03
N GLU A 323 5.42 4.11 -28.39
CA GLU A 323 6.42 4.49 -29.40
C GLU A 323 7.12 5.78 -28.99
N GLY A 324 8.45 5.73 -28.89
CA GLY A 324 9.28 6.88 -28.51
C GLY A 324 10.17 6.61 -27.30
N LYS A 325 10.43 7.65 -26.49
CA LYS A 325 11.42 7.62 -25.42
C LYS A 325 10.89 8.26 -24.14
N ILE A 326 11.13 7.61 -23.00
CA ILE A 326 10.88 8.13 -21.65
C ILE A 326 12.22 8.42 -20.97
N VAL A 327 12.33 9.59 -20.34
CA VAL A 327 13.47 9.98 -19.50
C VAL A 327 12.96 10.19 -18.07
N ALA A 328 13.15 9.18 -17.22
CA ALA A 328 12.68 9.18 -15.85
C ALA A 328 13.85 9.48 -14.90
N ASN A 329 13.93 10.73 -14.43
CA ASN A 329 14.94 11.16 -13.48
C ASN A 329 14.52 10.86 -12.04
N GLY A 330 15.42 10.29 -11.25
CA GLY A 330 15.13 9.88 -9.88
C GLY A 330 15.87 8.64 -9.45
N LYS A 331 15.54 8.16 -8.24
CA LYS A 331 16.03 6.91 -7.65
C LYS A 331 14.93 5.86 -7.72
N PHE A 332 15.19 4.75 -8.37
CA PHE A 332 14.21 3.68 -8.56
C PHE A 332 14.65 2.42 -7.82
N LYS A 333 13.74 1.85 -7.03
CA LYS A 333 13.92 0.57 -6.34
C LYS A 333 12.82 -0.37 -6.82
N TYR A 334 13.20 -1.59 -7.21
CA TYR A 334 12.27 -2.61 -7.66
C TYR A 334 12.52 -3.93 -6.96
N LYS A 335 11.52 -4.44 -6.24
CA LYS A 335 11.63 -5.67 -5.44
C LYS A 335 12.96 -5.69 -4.66
N ASP A 336 13.67 -6.82 -4.68
CA ASP A 336 14.93 -7.04 -3.97
C ASP A 336 16.16 -6.53 -4.74
N PHE A 337 16.01 -6.06 -5.98
CA PHE A 337 17.10 -5.61 -6.84
C PHE A 337 17.78 -4.34 -6.33
N GLU A 338 19.04 -4.11 -6.72
CA GLU A 338 19.75 -2.89 -6.37
C GLU A 338 19.05 -1.62 -6.90
N MET A 339 19.34 -0.49 -6.25
CA MET A 339 18.78 0.79 -6.67
C MET A 339 19.38 1.24 -8.01
N MET A 340 18.54 1.80 -8.86
CA MET A 340 18.93 2.42 -10.12
C MET A 340 18.68 3.93 -10.05
N GLU A 341 19.41 4.69 -10.87
CA GLU A 341 19.20 6.13 -11.00
C GLU A 341 19.09 6.52 -12.47
N ASP A 342 18.20 7.48 -12.75
CA ASP A 342 18.01 8.13 -14.05
C ASP A 342 17.85 7.15 -15.22
N LEU A 343 16.62 6.71 -15.45
CA LEU A 343 16.28 5.73 -16.47
C LEU A 343 15.95 6.41 -17.80
N VAL A 344 16.42 5.82 -18.90
CA VAL A 344 16.03 6.16 -20.27
C VAL A 344 15.52 4.90 -20.96
N LEU A 345 14.25 4.88 -21.32
CA LEU A 345 13.59 3.74 -21.94
C LEU A 345 13.11 4.11 -23.34
N ILE A 346 13.48 3.32 -24.36
CA ILE A 346 13.07 3.52 -25.75
C ILE A 346 12.15 2.38 -26.16
N PHE A 347 10.97 2.74 -26.65
CA PHE A 347 9.92 1.82 -27.07
C PHE A 347 9.72 1.87 -28.58
N GLU A 348 9.61 0.69 -29.20
CA GLU A 348 9.09 0.51 -30.56
C GLU A 348 7.98 -0.56 -30.50
N LYS A 349 6.81 -0.26 -31.08
CA LYS A 349 5.66 -1.19 -31.09
C LYS A 349 5.34 -1.77 -29.70
N GLY A 350 5.37 -0.91 -28.69
CA GLY A 350 5.04 -1.27 -27.31
C GLY A 350 6.14 -1.94 -26.50
N LYS A 351 7.24 -2.37 -27.14
CA LYS A 351 8.33 -3.11 -26.49
C LYS A 351 9.54 -2.22 -26.25
N ILE A 352 10.19 -2.38 -25.09
CA ILE A 352 11.50 -1.77 -24.85
C ILE A 352 12.53 -2.37 -25.83
N ILE A 353 13.12 -1.52 -26.66
CA ILE A 353 14.22 -1.89 -27.57
C ILE A 353 15.59 -1.42 -27.08
N SER A 354 15.62 -0.46 -26.15
CA SER A 354 16.84 0.03 -25.51
C SER A 354 16.50 0.63 -24.16
N ALA A 355 17.31 0.31 -23.15
CA ALA A 355 17.17 0.84 -21.80
C ALA A 355 18.55 1.28 -21.28
N LYS A 356 18.59 2.42 -20.59
CA LYS A 356 19.80 2.91 -19.93
C LYS A 356 19.49 3.37 -18.52
N ALA A 357 20.44 3.20 -17.62
CA ALA A 357 20.44 3.80 -16.30
C ALA A 357 21.70 4.67 -16.12
N GLY A 358 21.55 5.84 -15.51
CA GLY A 358 22.68 6.65 -15.04
C GLY A 358 23.51 5.92 -13.99
N LYS A 359 22.84 5.15 -13.11
CA LYS A 359 23.47 4.16 -12.21
C LYS A 359 22.62 2.89 -12.14
N GLY A 360 23.27 1.75 -11.91
CA GLY A 360 22.59 0.46 -11.80
C GLY A 360 22.24 -0.18 -13.16
N GLN A 361 23.02 0.08 -14.21
CA GLN A 361 22.76 -0.49 -15.55
C GLN A 361 22.66 -2.02 -15.54
N GLU A 362 23.59 -2.70 -14.85
CA GLU A 362 23.58 -4.17 -14.75
C GLU A 362 22.29 -4.68 -14.09
N THR A 363 21.80 -3.95 -13.09
CA THR A 363 20.53 -4.26 -12.42
C THR A 363 19.32 -4.04 -13.32
N LEU A 364 19.31 -2.96 -14.11
CA LEU A 364 18.27 -2.71 -15.10
C LEU A 364 18.23 -3.83 -16.14
N ASP A 365 19.40 -4.24 -16.65
CA ASP A 365 19.53 -5.32 -17.62
C ASP A 365 19.05 -6.66 -17.03
N GLU A 366 19.40 -6.93 -15.77
CA GLU A 366 18.95 -8.13 -15.04
C GLU A 366 17.43 -8.16 -14.89
N ILE A 367 16.81 -7.04 -14.51
CA ILE A 367 15.35 -6.91 -14.37
C ILE A 367 14.66 -7.15 -15.72
N LEU A 368 15.10 -6.48 -16.78
CA LEU A 368 14.49 -6.59 -18.10
C LEU A 368 14.70 -7.97 -18.77
N SER A 369 15.65 -8.76 -18.28
CA SER A 369 15.92 -10.12 -18.74
C SER A 369 15.08 -11.21 -18.05
N GLN A 370 14.31 -10.88 -17.01
CA GLN A 370 13.59 -11.88 -16.22
C GLN A 370 12.54 -12.65 -17.04
N ASP A 371 11.71 -11.94 -17.80
CA ASP A 371 10.75 -12.51 -18.75
C ASP A 371 10.39 -11.55 -19.90
N GLU A 372 9.64 -12.01 -20.89
CA GLU A 372 9.26 -11.16 -22.02
C GLU A 372 8.23 -10.07 -21.64
N GLY A 373 7.32 -10.37 -20.72
CA GLY A 373 6.23 -9.49 -20.31
C GLY A 373 6.70 -8.19 -19.64
N ILE A 374 7.80 -8.22 -18.89
CA ILE A 374 8.37 -7.02 -18.24
C ILE A 374 8.87 -5.97 -19.26
N ASN A 375 9.04 -6.34 -20.53
CA ASN A 375 9.49 -5.41 -21.57
C ASN A 375 8.33 -4.61 -22.22
N PHE A 376 7.11 -4.76 -21.70
CA PHE A 376 5.90 -4.08 -22.17
C PHE A 376 5.21 -3.34 -21.02
N ILE A 377 4.43 -2.32 -21.37
CA ILE A 377 3.69 -1.51 -20.42
C ILE A 377 2.35 -2.17 -20.07
N GLY A 378 2.16 -2.47 -18.78
CA GLY A 378 0.91 -2.98 -18.22
C GLY A 378 0.00 -1.88 -17.67
N GLU A 379 0.55 -0.70 -17.35
CA GLU A 379 -0.19 0.44 -16.81
C GLU A 379 0.35 1.76 -17.35
N LEU A 380 -0.55 2.72 -17.59
CA LEU A 380 -0.27 4.14 -17.75
C LEU A 380 -1.14 4.92 -16.77
N ALA A 381 -0.54 5.81 -16.01
CA ALA A 381 -1.25 6.55 -14.98
C ALA A 381 -0.72 7.96 -14.76
N PHE A 382 -1.57 8.80 -14.16
CA PHE A 382 -1.28 10.19 -13.85
C PHE A 382 -1.48 10.45 -12.36
N GLY A 383 -0.41 10.85 -11.68
CA GLY A 383 -0.47 11.27 -10.29
C GLY A 383 -1.21 12.60 -10.13
N THR A 384 -1.99 12.72 -9.06
CA THR A 384 -2.88 13.87 -8.83
C THR A 384 -2.89 14.38 -7.39
N ASN A 385 -2.05 13.84 -6.50
CA ASN A 385 -1.93 14.33 -5.13
C ASN A 385 -1.20 15.69 -5.13
N PRO A 386 -1.89 16.80 -4.82
CA PRO A 386 -1.35 18.14 -5.03
C PRO A 386 -0.25 18.51 -4.00
N HIS A 387 -0.15 17.77 -2.90
CA HIS A 387 0.87 17.96 -1.86
C HIS A 387 2.20 17.30 -2.25
N ILE A 388 2.15 16.12 -2.86
CA ILE A 388 3.35 15.38 -3.27
C ILE A 388 3.87 16.00 -4.58
N ARG A 389 5.04 16.67 -4.51
CA ARG A 389 5.63 17.44 -5.64
C ARG A 389 7.10 17.12 -5.92
N ARG A 390 7.62 16.06 -5.30
CA ARG A 390 9.03 15.64 -5.41
C ARG A 390 9.10 14.15 -5.62
N HIS A 391 10.17 13.69 -6.28
CA HIS A 391 10.48 12.28 -6.34
C HIS A 391 10.75 11.74 -4.92
N LEU A 392 10.23 10.54 -4.65
CA LEU A 392 10.42 9.77 -3.43
C LEU A 392 10.80 8.34 -3.82
N ILE A 393 11.59 7.66 -3.00
CA ILE A 393 11.94 6.25 -3.26
C ILE A 393 10.74 5.31 -3.04
N ASN A 394 9.76 5.77 -2.26
CA ASN A 394 8.60 4.98 -1.92
C ASN A 394 7.63 4.90 -3.13
N PRO A 395 7.39 3.70 -3.68
CA PRO A 395 6.54 3.55 -4.86
C PRO A 395 5.10 4.04 -4.63
N LEU A 396 4.50 3.76 -3.46
CA LEU A 396 3.12 4.15 -3.15
C LEU A 396 2.94 5.67 -3.16
N LEU A 397 3.96 6.43 -2.75
CA LEU A 397 3.87 7.90 -2.71
C LEU A 397 4.31 8.53 -4.03
N VAL A 398 5.35 8.00 -4.69
CA VAL A 398 5.91 8.60 -5.91
C VAL A 398 4.95 8.52 -7.09
N GLU A 399 4.15 7.47 -7.18
CA GLU A 399 3.12 7.28 -8.21
C GLU A 399 1.97 8.31 -8.10
N LYS A 400 1.77 8.91 -6.91
CA LYS A 400 0.67 9.85 -6.65
C LYS A 400 1.03 11.31 -6.93
N ILE A 401 2.27 11.62 -7.32
CA ILE A 401 2.76 12.99 -7.49
C ILE A 401 1.88 13.78 -8.47
N SER A 402 1.28 14.88 -8.02
CA SER A 402 0.57 15.77 -8.95
C SER A 402 1.55 16.33 -9.97
N GLY A 403 1.20 16.24 -11.26
CA GLY A 403 2.08 16.68 -12.34
C GLY A 403 3.23 15.70 -12.59
N SER A 404 2.96 14.40 -12.47
CA SER A 404 3.76 13.31 -13.00
C SER A 404 2.88 12.42 -13.89
N PHE A 405 3.53 11.50 -14.60
CA PHE A 405 2.91 10.27 -15.07
C PHE A 405 3.78 9.10 -14.62
N HIS A 406 3.22 7.90 -14.52
CA HIS A 406 4.02 6.68 -14.40
C HIS A 406 3.55 5.64 -15.41
N ILE A 407 4.46 4.73 -15.69
CA ILE A 407 4.17 3.50 -16.40
C ILE A 407 4.48 2.32 -15.48
N ALA A 408 3.70 1.26 -15.55
CA ALA A 408 4.09 -0.02 -14.97
C ALA A 408 4.62 -0.95 -16.05
N LEU A 409 5.82 -1.48 -15.87
CA LEU A 409 6.37 -2.55 -16.71
C LEU A 409 5.89 -3.92 -16.21
N GLY A 410 5.40 -4.78 -17.11
CA GLY A 410 4.88 -6.10 -16.77
C GLY A 410 3.35 -6.19 -16.76
N ASN A 411 2.79 -6.96 -15.83
CA ASN A 411 1.37 -7.33 -15.76
C ASN A 411 0.44 -6.11 -15.85
N ALA A 412 -0.57 -6.21 -16.70
CA ALA A 412 -1.72 -5.32 -16.67
C ALA A 412 -2.73 -5.74 -15.59
N TYR A 413 -3.56 -4.79 -15.15
CA TYR A 413 -4.67 -5.10 -14.25
C TYR A 413 -5.81 -5.82 -14.98
N GLU A 414 -6.37 -6.84 -14.32
CA GLU A 414 -7.43 -7.70 -14.89
C GLU A 414 -8.83 -7.36 -14.36
N MET A 415 -8.90 -6.43 -13.41
CA MET A 415 -10.16 -5.99 -12.84
C MET A 415 -11.09 -5.40 -13.90
N LYS A 416 -12.37 -5.73 -13.78
CA LYS A 416 -13.47 -5.24 -14.63
C LYS A 416 -14.30 -4.17 -13.93
N GLU A 417 -14.07 -3.99 -12.64
CA GLU A 417 -14.71 -2.99 -11.80
C GLU A 417 -13.67 -2.40 -10.87
N TYR A 418 -13.73 -1.08 -10.66
CA TYR A 418 -12.94 -0.37 -9.68
C TYR A 418 -13.83 0.67 -8.98
N GLU A 419 -13.87 0.63 -7.65
CA GLU A 419 -14.73 1.50 -6.82
C GLU A 419 -16.20 1.57 -7.28
N GLY A 420 -16.76 0.46 -7.78
CA GLY A 420 -18.15 0.36 -8.24
C GLY A 420 -18.38 0.85 -9.67
N GLU A 421 -17.35 1.30 -10.38
CA GLU A 421 -17.40 1.67 -11.78
C GLU A 421 -16.82 0.57 -12.68
N GLN A 422 -17.47 0.28 -13.80
CA GLN A 422 -16.93 -0.66 -14.79
C GLN A 422 -15.69 -0.06 -15.45
N VAL A 423 -14.63 -0.86 -15.54
CA VAL A 423 -13.35 -0.46 -16.11
C VAL A 423 -12.83 -1.50 -17.09
N LYS A 424 -12.06 -1.05 -18.07
CA LYS A 424 -11.29 -1.87 -18.99
C LYS A 424 -9.83 -1.45 -18.92
N LEU A 425 -9.07 -2.19 -18.11
CA LEU A 425 -7.66 -1.96 -17.83
C LEU A 425 -6.75 -3.05 -18.41
N ASP A 426 -7.31 -4.19 -18.81
CA ASP A 426 -6.51 -5.32 -19.27
C ASP A 426 -6.11 -5.17 -20.75
N ASN A 427 -4.83 -4.91 -21.01
CA ASN A 427 -4.27 -4.87 -22.36
C ASN A 427 -3.68 -6.21 -22.84
N GLY A 428 -3.85 -7.27 -22.04
CA GLY A 428 -3.36 -8.62 -22.32
C GLY A 428 -1.87 -8.84 -22.03
N ASN A 429 -1.15 -7.87 -21.47
CA ASN A 429 0.24 -8.09 -21.07
C ASN A 429 0.32 -8.92 -19.78
N ARG A 430 1.16 -9.96 -19.80
CA ARG A 430 1.42 -10.84 -18.67
C ARG A 430 2.91 -11.12 -18.56
N SER A 431 3.43 -11.04 -17.35
CA SER A 431 4.79 -11.40 -16.95
C SER A 431 4.73 -12.74 -16.21
N GLU A 432 5.59 -13.68 -16.61
CA GLU A 432 5.65 -15.03 -16.03
C GLU A 432 6.10 -15.01 -14.57
N ASP A 433 6.96 -14.06 -14.20
CA ASP A 433 7.49 -13.90 -12.83
C ASP A 433 6.77 -12.81 -12.03
N ASN A 434 5.52 -12.52 -12.45
CA ASN A 434 4.62 -11.61 -11.74
C ASN A 434 5.24 -10.23 -11.49
N HIS A 435 5.78 -9.63 -12.54
CA HIS A 435 6.33 -8.29 -12.53
C HIS A 435 5.25 -7.25 -12.80
N HIS A 436 5.29 -6.16 -12.03
CA HIS A 436 4.52 -4.94 -12.23
C HIS A 436 5.37 -3.85 -11.56
N TRP A 437 6.08 -3.07 -12.36
CA TRP A 437 7.07 -2.11 -11.88
C TRP A 437 6.73 -0.69 -12.30
N ASP A 438 6.24 0.09 -11.33
CA ASP A 438 5.94 1.51 -11.50
C ASP A 438 7.21 2.37 -11.61
N ILE A 439 7.26 3.14 -12.69
CA ILE A 439 8.34 4.09 -12.99
C ILE A 439 7.72 5.47 -13.17
N ALA A 440 7.76 6.27 -12.10
CA ALA A 440 7.25 7.63 -12.10
C ALA A 440 8.20 8.61 -12.80
N THR A 441 7.63 9.49 -13.60
CA THR A 441 8.32 10.54 -14.35
C THR A 441 7.69 11.89 -14.02
N LEU A 442 8.48 12.78 -13.41
CA LEU A 442 8.06 14.13 -13.04
C LEU A 442 7.89 15.01 -14.27
N LEU A 443 6.81 15.80 -14.30
CA LEU A 443 6.53 16.75 -15.37
C LEU A 443 6.58 18.21 -14.88
N ARG A 444 6.57 18.46 -13.57
CA ARG A 444 6.60 19.82 -13.02
C ARG A 444 7.92 20.54 -13.28
N GLY A 445 7.83 21.77 -13.77
CA GLY A 445 8.97 22.69 -13.87
C GLY A 445 10.00 22.39 -14.96
N ILE A 446 9.72 21.45 -15.87
CA ILE A 446 10.69 20.98 -16.87
C ILE A 446 10.23 21.18 -18.33
N ASN A 447 9.40 22.19 -18.60
CA ASN A 447 8.84 22.44 -19.93
C ASN A 447 8.15 21.21 -20.53
N SER A 448 7.24 20.62 -19.75
CA SER A 448 6.49 19.42 -20.13
C SER A 448 5.12 19.74 -20.72
N GLU A 449 4.63 18.86 -21.59
CA GLU A 449 3.31 18.93 -22.18
C GLU A 449 2.73 17.51 -22.33
N ILE A 450 1.47 17.33 -21.93
CA ILE A 450 0.67 16.15 -22.27
C ILE A 450 -0.42 16.59 -23.24
N TYR A 451 -0.57 15.84 -24.32
CA TYR A 451 -1.65 16.00 -25.29
C TYR A 451 -2.55 14.78 -25.30
N LEU A 452 -3.86 15.02 -25.45
CA LEU A 452 -4.87 14.02 -25.75
C LEU A 452 -5.43 14.31 -27.14
N ASP A 453 -5.25 13.38 -28.08
CA ASP A 453 -5.68 13.53 -29.47
C ASP A 453 -5.17 14.83 -30.14
N GLY A 454 -3.94 15.23 -29.77
CA GLY A 454 -3.29 16.45 -30.27
C GLY A 454 -3.72 17.75 -29.58
N LYS A 455 -4.65 17.68 -28.62
CA LYS A 455 -5.10 18.81 -27.81
C LYS A 455 -4.35 18.85 -26.49
N LEU A 456 -3.89 20.04 -26.09
CA LEU A 456 -3.16 20.22 -24.84
C LEU A 456 -4.05 19.86 -23.64
N LEU A 457 -3.54 19.03 -22.74
CA LEU A 457 -4.22 18.55 -21.55
C LEU A 457 -3.50 18.94 -20.26
N GLN A 458 -2.15 18.94 -20.29
CA GLN A 458 -1.31 19.34 -19.17
C GLN A 458 -0.10 20.11 -19.68
N LYS A 459 0.32 21.16 -18.96
CA LYS A 459 1.52 21.91 -19.25
C LYS A 459 2.30 22.17 -17.96
N ASN A 460 3.60 21.84 -17.94
CA ASN A 460 4.46 22.00 -16.76
C ASN A 460 3.91 21.34 -15.49
N GLY A 461 3.27 20.17 -15.61
CA GLY A 461 2.65 19.49 -14.47
C GLY A 461 1.33 20.11 -14.00
N ILE A 462 0.77 21.08 -14.71
CA ILE A 462 -0.51 21.75 -14.40
C ILE A 462 -1.56 21.30 -15.41
N TRP A 463 -2.72 20.88 -14.93
CA TRP A 463 -3.87 20.59 -15.80
C TRP A 463 -4.42 21.88 -16.42
N VAL A 464 -4.55 21.91 -17.75
CA VAL A 464 -4.90 23.11 -18.51
C VAL A 464 -6.04 22.84 -19.50
N THR A 465 -6.67 23.93 -19.92
CA THR A 465 -7.56 23.96 -21.09
C THR A 465 -6.75 23.88 -22.40
N GLU A 466 -7.42 23.67 -23.53
CA GLU A 466 -6.77 23.59 -24.85
C GLU A 466 -5.98 24.88 -25.20
N ASP A 467 -6.42 26.02 -24.67
CA ASP A 467 -5.79 27.32 -24.86
C ASP A 467 -4.53 27.52 -23.98
N GLY A 468 -4.23 26.56 -23.09
CA GLY A 468 -3.04 26.56 -22.22
C GLY A 468 -3.21 27.30 -20.88
N GLU A 469 -4.40 27.83 -20.60
CA GLU A 469 -4.77 28.40 -19.29
C GLU A 469 -5.13 27.29 -18.31
N GLU A 470 -4.87 27.49 -17.02
CA GLU A 470 -5.21 26.51 -15.98
C GLU A 470 -6.70 26.13 -16.01
N ASP A 471 -6.97 24.84 -16.01
CA ASP A 471 -8.34 24.32 -15.98
C ASP A 471 -8.90 24.45 -14.56
N LYS A 472 -9.77 25.44 -14.36
CA LYS A 472 -10.42 25.71 -13.06
C LYS A 472 -11.23 24.52 -12.54
N GLU A 473 -11.70 23.63 -13.41
CA GLU A 473 -12.41 22.43 -12.99
C GLU A 473 -11.48 21.33 -12.46
N LEU A 474 -10.19 21.41 -12.78
CA LEU A 474 -9.15 20.48 -12.37
C LEU A 474 -8.15 21.11 -11.39
N ALA A 475 -8.30 22.39 -11.04
CA ALA A 475 -7.38 23.14 -10.18
C ALA A 475 -7.13 22.48 -8.80
N VAL A 476 -8.11 21.75 -8.26
CA VAL A 476 -7.93 20.99 -7.01
C VAL A 476 -6.87 19.88 -7.13
N LEU A 477 -6.69 19.30 -8.33
CA LEU A 477 -5.63 18.33 -8.58
C LEU A 477 -4.23 18.99 -8.64
N ASN A 478 -4.16 20.31 -8.85
CA ASN A 478 -2.91 21.08 -8.84
C ASN A 478 -2.58 21.64 -7.44
N HIS A 479 -3.61 22.07 -6.71
CA HIS A 479 -3.46 22.94 -5.54
C HIS A 479 -4.16 22.46 -4.27
N GLY A 480 -4.91 21.35 -4.32
CA GLY A 480 -5.61 20.79 -3.15
C GLY A 480 -6.54 21.79 -2.48
N TRP A 481 -6.48 21.88 -1.15
CA TRP A 481 -7.25 22.83 -0.36
C TRP A 481 -7.11 24.30 -0.84
N ALA A 482 -5.96 24.70 -1.40
CA ALA A 482 -5.76 26.05 -1.91
C ALA A 482 -6.63 26.39 -3.13
N ALA A 483 -7.09 25.38 -3.90
CA ALA A 483 -8.02 25.58 -5.01
C ALA A 483 -9.44 25.93 -4.55
N LEU A 484 -9.80 25.59 -3.31
CA LEU A 484 -11.15 25.77 -2.80
C LEU A 484 -11.35 27.18 -2.22
N PRO A 485 -12.59 27.72 -2.19
CA PRO A 485 -12.89 28.96 -1.47
C PRO A 485 -12.57 28.82 0.02
N GLU A 486 -12.15 29.90 0.68
CA GLU A 486 -11.75 29.91 2.10
C GLU A 486 -12.79 29.26 3.03
N LYS A 487 -14.08 29.51 2.80
CA LYS A 487 -15.20 28.92 3.57
C LYS A 487 -15.33 27.39 3.47
N ALA A 488 -14.71 26.78 2.47
CA ALA A 488 -14.72 25.34 2.22
C ALA A 488 -13.41 24.67 2.66
N ARG A 489 -12.44 25.45 3.17
CA ARG A 489 -11.18 24.94 3.69
C ARG A 489 -11.32 24.62 5.18
N PRO A 490 -10.61 23.62 5.69
CA PRO A 490 -10.62 23.32 7.12
C PRO A 490 -9.98 24.47 7.91
N ALA A 491 -10.39 24.65 9.16
CA ALA A 491 -10.01 25.80 9.98
C ALA A 491 -8.49 25.92 10.23
N TRP A 492 -7.76 24.81 10.15
CA TRP A 492 -6.30 24.79 10.29
C TRP A 492 -5.58 25.26 9.02
N PHE A 493 -6.22 25.23 7.85
CA PHE A 493 -5.61 25.62 6.58
C PHE A 493 -5.49 27.14 6.50
N LYS A 494 -4.33 27.65 6.93
CA LYS A 494 -3.97 29.06 6.80
C LYS A 494 -3.32 29.27 5.43
N THR A 495 -3.85 30.18 4.63
CA THR A 495 -3.13 30.65 3.44
C THR A 495 -1.85 31.34 3.89
N SER A 496 -0.71 30.72 3.60
CA SER A 496 0.61 31.33 3.74
C SER A 496 0.81 32.47 2.75
#